data_AF-A0A2K8WQ40-F1
#
_entry.id   AF-A0A2K8WQ40-F1
#
_cell.length_a   1.000
_cell.length_b   1.000
_cell.length_c   1.000
_cell.angle_alpha   90.00
_cell.angle_beta   90.00
_cell.angle_gamma   90.00
#
_symmetry.space_group_name_H-M   'P 1'
#
loop_
_entity.id
_entity.type
_entity.pdbx_description
1 polymer ?
#
loop_
_entity_poly.entity_id
_entity_poly.type
_entity_poly.pdbx_seq_one_letter_code
_entity_poly.pdbx_strand_id
1 'polypeptide(L)'
;MFLMWQSFTGTANALSLSEELRTVPLNDQGDLITLSNQEAQLGSQLFVASCTQCHIQGKTKTNPNVGLSIEALSNAIPARDNVLALVDYMKYPTTYDGEDDLSLLHMNTDRSDIWSEMRNYTDDDLEAIAGYILIQTQADPKWGKRSLIEP
;
A
#
# COMPACT_ATOMS: atom_id res chain seq x y z
N MET A 1 -2.34 -20.51 49.47
CA MET A 1 -2.52 -19.13 48.95
C MET A 1 -2.86 -19.25 47.47
N PHE A 2 -4.14 -19.12 47.09
CA PHE A 2 -4.56 -19.17 45.68
C PHE A 2 -4.72 -17.72 45.19
N LEU A 3 -3.87 -17.30 44.24
CA LEU A 3 -4.00 -16.01 43.57
C LEU A 3 -5.07 -16.13 42.47
N MET A 4 -6.25 -15.59 42.71
CA MET A 4 -7.27 -15.38 41.68
C MET A 4 -6.95 -14.09 40.93
N TRP A 5 -6.38 -14.22 39.74
CA TRP A 5 -6.20 -13.11 38.80
C TRP A 5 -7.57 -12.81 38.15
N GLN A 6 -8.23 -11.74 38.57
CA GLN A 6 -9.42 -11.25 37.88
C GLN A 6 -9.00 -10.39 36.69
N SER A 7 -9.20 -10.92 35.48
CA SER A 7 -9.02 -10.15 34.25
C SER A 7 -10.20 -9.20 34.06
N PHE A 8 -9.96 -7.90 34.23
CA PHE A 8 -10.88 -6.87 33.76
C PHE A 8 -10.86 -6.85 32.23
N THR A 9 -11.87 -7.42 31.59
CA THR A 9 -12.11 -7.26 30.16
C THR A 9 -12.78 -5.91 29.92
N GLY A 10 -11.98 -4.86 29.74
CA GLY A 10 -12.50 -3.58 29.23
C GLY A 10 -13.07 -3.76 27.82
N THR A 11 -14.10 -2.99 27.48
CA THR A 11 -14.61 -2.93 26.11
C THR A 11 -13.56 -2.27 25.22
N ALA A 12 -12.97 -3.04 24.30
CA ALA A 12 -12.10 -2.49 23.28
C ALA A 12 -12.95 -1.71 22.27
N ASN A 13 -12.88 -0.39 22.30
CA ASN A 13 -13.40 0.43 21.21
C ASN A 13 -12.34 0.45 20.10
N ALA A 14 -12.60 -0.27 19.01
CA ALA A 14 -11.76 -0.18 17.82
C ALA A 14 -11.96 1.20 17.19
N LEU A 15 -10.89 1.98 17.08
CA LEU A 15 -10.88 3.20 16.27
C LEU A 15 -11.04 2.76 14.80
N SER A 16 -12.18 3.05 14.20
CA SER A 16 -12.42 2.79 12.78
C SER A 16 -11.93 3.98 11.94
N LEU A 17 -11.43 3.70 10.74
CA LEU A 17 -11.06 4.75 9.80
C LEU A 17 -12.35 5.39 9.25
N SER A 18 -12.34 6.72 9.10
CA SER A 18 -13.48 7.43 8.50
C SER A 18 -13.74 6.93 7.08
N GLU A 19 -14.99 6.99 6.64
CA GLU A 19 -15.38 6.63 5.27
C GLU A 19 -14.68 7.51 4.22
N GLU A 20 -14.50 8.79 4.55
CA GLU A 20 -13.76 9.77 3.75
C GLU A 20 -12.34 9.28 3.48
N LEU A 21 -11.57 8.90 4.52
CA LEU A 21 -10.21 8.42 4.34
C LEU A 21 -10.14 7.09 3.59
N ARG A 22 -11.17 6.24 3.68
CA ARG A 22 -11.25 4.95 2.97
C ARG A 22 -11.76 5.07 1.53
N THR A 23 -12.18 6.25 1.11
CA THR A 23 -12.61 6.49 -0.27
C THR A 23 -11.41 6.94 -1.08
N VAL A 24 -11.05 6.17 -2.10
CA VAL A 24 -9.85 6.35 -2.92
C VAL A 24 -10.19 6.26 -4.42
N PRO A 25 -9.36 6.81 -5.31
CA PRO A 25 -9.56 6.66 -6.75
C PRO A 25 -9.48 5.20 -7.19
N LEU A 26 -10.52 4.71 -7.87
CA LEU A 26 -10.55 3.37 -8.44
C LEU A 26 -9.75 3.32 -9.74
N ASN A 27 -9.94 4.31 -10.61
CA ASN A 27 -9.40 4.34 -11.97
C ASN A 27 -9.07 5.76 -12.46
N ASP A 28 -8.58 5.88 -13.70
CA ASP A 28 -8.24 7.15 -14.36
C ASP A 28 -9.45 7.89 -14.96
N GLN A 29 -10.64 7.28 -14.94
CA GLN A 29 -11.90 7.93 -15.35
C GLN A 29 -12.54 8.77 -14.23
N GLY A 30 -11.97 8.73 -13.02
CA GLY A 30 -12.45 9.48 -11.86
C GLY A 30 -13.46 8.72 -11.00
N ASP A 31 -13.67 7.42 -11.25
CA ASP A 31 -14.48 6.60 -10.36
C ASP A 31 -13.77 6.43 -9.01
N LEU A 32 -14.57 6.34 -7.94
CA LEU A 32 -14.08 6.16 -6.58
C LEU A 32 -14.55 4.81 -6.03
N ILE A 33 -13.77 4.25 -5.13
CA ILE A 33 -14.13 3.07 -4.34
C ILE A 33 -13.95 3.38 -2.86
N THR A 34 -14.91 2.93 -2.04
CA THR A 34 -14.83 3.05 -0.59
C THR A 34 -14.51 1.69 0.01
N LEU A 35 -13.27 1.50 0.47
CA LEU A 35 -12.85 0.26 1.12
C LEU A 35 -13.57 0.11 2.46
N SER A 36 -13.96 -1.10 2.84
CA SER A 36 -14.37 -1.44 4.20
C SER A 36 -13.20 -1.30 5.19
N ASN A 37 -13.50 -1.24 6.49
CA ASN A 37 -12.46 -1.27 7.51
C ASN A 37 -11.65 -2.58 7.48
N GLN A 38 -12.27 -3.69 7.08
CA GLN A 38 -11.60 -4.99 6.97
C GLN A 38 -10.60 -5.00 5.83
N GLU A 39 -10.97 -4.48 4.65
CA GLU A 39 -10.07 -4.37 3.50
C GLU A 39 -8.91 -3.40 3.79
N ALA A 40 -9.17 -2.24 4.40
CA ALA A 40 -8.12 -1.31 4.80
C ALA A 40 -7.14 -1.92 5.82
N GLN A 41 -7.64 -2.73 6.76
CA GLN A 41 -6.82 -3.45 7.72
C GLN A 41 -6.01 -4.57 7.06
N LEU A 42 -6.62 -5.33 6.16
CA LEU A 42 -5.96 -6.38 5.37
C LEU A 42 -4.81 -5.80 4.55
N GLY A 43 -5.08 -4.71 3.81
CA GLY A 43 -4.07 -4.01 3.02
C GLY A 43 -2.87 -3.55 3.85
N SER A 44 -3.12 -3.01 5.04
CA SER A 44 -2.06 -2.66 6.00
C SER A 44 -1.22 -3.86 6.41
N GLN A 45 -1.86 -4.99 6.75
CA GLN A 45 -1.16 -6.21 7.16
C GLN A 45 -0.29 -6.77 6.04
N LEU A 46 -0.83 -6.84 4.82
CA LEU A 46 -0.12 -7.33 3.65
C LEU A 46 1.03 -6.41 3.24
N PHE A 47 0.81 -5.09 3.25
CA PHE A 47 1.87 -4.12 2.98
C PHE A 47 3.00 -4.21 4.01
N VAL A 48 2.66 -4.37 5.29
CA VAL A 48 3.65 -4.58 6.35
C VAL A 48 4.43 -5.88 6.11
N ALA A 49 3.75 -6.97 5.76
CA ALA A 49 4.38 -8.27 5.54
C ALA A 49 5.36 -8.28 4.37
N SER A 50 5.01 -7.64 3.25
CA SER A 50 5.74 -7.82 2.00
C SER A 50 6.41 -6.55 1.46
N CYS A 51 5.86 -5.36 1.70
CA CYS A 51 6.33 -4.14 1.05
C CYS A 51 7.32 -3.33 1.92
N THR A 52 7.17 -3.37 3.24
CA THR A 52 7.89 -2.47 4.14
C THR A 52 9.41 -2.65 4.14
N GLN A 53 9.94 -3.81 3.77
CA GLN A 53 11.39 -4.00 3.68
C GLN A 53 12.08 -2.92 2.81
N CYS A 54 11.39 -2.48 1.75
CA CYS A 54 11.82 -1.41 0.87
C CYS A 54 11.00 -0.12 1.02
N HIS A 55 9.74 -0.23 1.47
CA HIS A 55 8.76 0.85 1.47
C HIS A 55 8.24 1.34 2.82
N ILE A 56 9.07 1.30 3.87
CA ILE A 56 8.73 1.92 5.16
C ILE A 56 8.31 3.39 4.97
N GLN A 57 7.14 3.74 5.52
CA GLN A 57 6.54 5.08 5.42
C GLN A 57 6.35 5.55 3.96
N GLY A 58 6.13 4.62 3.03
CA GLY A 58 5.97 4.90 1.61
C GLY A 58 7.25 5.32 0.88
N LYS A 59 8.41 5.39 1.56
CA LYS A 59 9.69 5.72 0.91
C LYS A 59 10.12 4.58 -0.01
N THR A 60 11.23 4.73 -0.73
CA THR A 60 11.81 3.62 -1.50
C THR A 60 13.30 3.55 -1.23
N LYS A 61 13.72 2.51 -0.50
CA LYS A 61 15.10 2.36 -0.02
C LYS A 61 16.13 2.28 -1.15
N THR A 62 15.82 1.55 -2.21
CA THR A 62 16.73 1.30 -3.35
C THR A 62 16.74 2.44 -4.37
N ASN A 63 15.70 3.26 -4.41
CA ASN A 63 15.61 4.45 -5.25
C ASN A 63 14.88 5.59 -4.53
N PRO A 64 15.58 6.41 -3.74
CA PRO A 64 14.97 7.48 -2.94
C PRO A 64 14.31 8.61 -3.73
N ASN A 65 14.42 8.61 -5.07
CA ASN A 65 13.76 9.59 -5.93
C ASN A 65 12.34 9.17 -6.34
N VAL A 66 11.97 7.89 -6.16
CA VAL A 66 10.67 7.33 -6.55
C VAL A 66 9.98 6.75 -5.32
N GLY A 67 9.23 7.56 -4.60
CA GLY A 67 8.44 7.14 -3.43
C GLY A 67 6.99 6.77 -3.78
N LEU A 68 6.20 6.43 -2.76
CA LEU A 68 4.77 6.15 -2.84
C LEU A 68 3.93 7.37 -2.40
N SER A 69 4.43 8.59 -2.58
CA SER A 69 3.63 9.81 -2.33
C SER A 69 2.65 9.99 -3.47
N ILE A 70 1.53 10.69 -3.23
CA ILE A 70 0.52 10.91 -4.28
C ILE A 70 1.11 11.61 -5.51
N GLU A 71 2.04 12.56 -5.30
CA GLU A 71 2.68 13.28 -6.38
C GLU A 71 3.64 12.39 -7.18
N ALA A 72 4.32 11.43 -6.55
CA ALA A 72 5.17 10.49 -7.27
C ALA A 72 4.32 9.48 -8.06
N LEU A 73 3.24 8.99 -7.46
CA LEU A 73 2.33 8.04 -8.12
C LEU A 73 1.64 8.66 -9.34
N SER A 74 1.15 9.90 -9.23
CA SER A 74 0.44 10.58 -10.32
C SER A 74 1.34 11.00 -11.49
N ASN A 75 2.64 11.18 -11.25
CA ASN A 75 3.62 11.56 -12.26
C ASN A 75 4.36 10.37 -12.88
N ALA A 76 4.06 9.14 -12.47
CA ALA A 76 4.56 7.93 -13.14
C ALA A 76 3.89 7.77 -14.53
N ILE A 77 4.50 6.96 -15.40
CA ILE A 77 3.95 6.62 -16.72
C ILE A 77 3.78 5.10 -16.80
N PRO A 78 2.54 4.58 -16.95
CA PRO A 78 1.27 5.28 -16.74
C PRO A 78 1.13 5.78 -15.28
N ALA A 79 0.18 6.69 -15.04
CA ALA A 79 -0.11 7.17 -13.69
C ALA A 79 -0.57 6.03 -12.76
N ARG A 80 -0.07 6.01 -11.53
CA ARG A 80 -0.26 4.94 -10.53
C ARG A 80 -0.96 5.41 -9.26
N ASP A 81 -1.74 6.48 -9.35
CA ASP A 81 -2.47 7.12 -8.26
C ASP A 81 -3.91 6.63 -8.09
N ASN A 82 -4.20 5.43 -8.59
CA ASN A 82 -5.49 4.76 -8.47
C ASN A 82 -5.33 3.26 -8.23
N VAL A 83 -6.39 2.62 -7.70
CA VAL A 83 -6.35 1.20 -7.28
C VAL A 83 -5.98 0.29 -8.43
N LEU A 84 -6.63 0.41 -9.59
CA LEU A 84 -6.39 -0.48 -10.72
C LEU A 84 -4.95 -0.37 -11.25
N ALA A 85 -4.39 0.83 -11.32
CA ALA A 85 -3.01 1.03 -11.76
C ALA A 85 -1.97 0.48 -10.77
N LEU A 86 -2.24 0.54 -9.46
CA LEU A 86 -1.38 -0.09 -8.45
C LEU A 86 -1.47 -1.62 -8.48
N VAL A 87 -2.67 -2.18 -8.70
CA VAL A 87 -2.87 -3.61 -8.91
C VAL A 87 -2.11 -4.07 -10.15
N ASP A 88 -2.22 -3.34 -11.26
CA ASP A 88 -1.45 -3.59 -12.48
C ASP A 88 0.06 -3.58 -12.19
N TYR A 89 0.57 -2.57 -11.49
CA TYR A 89 1.98 -2.50 -11.11
C TYR A 89 2.45 -3.69 -10.25
N MET A 90 1.61 -4.19 -9.35
CA MET A 90 1.93 -5.37 -8.53
C MET A 90 1.88 -6.69 -9.31
N LYS A 91 1.28 -6.68 -10.51
CA LYS A 91 1.31 -7.81 -11.45
C LYS A 91 2.47 -7.68 -12.43
N TYR A 92 2.66 -6.49 -12.99
CA TYR A 92 3.55 -6.18 -14.11
C TYR A 92 4.33 -4.88 -13.85
N PRO A 93 5.32 -4.88 -12.93
CA PRO A 93 6.01 -3.66 -12.54
C PRO A 93 6.88 -3.14 -13.67
N THR A 94 6.80 -1.83 -13.95
CA THR A 94 7.64 -1.14 -14.94
C THR A 94 8.43 0.01 -14.33
N THR A 95 9.45 0.50 -15.03
CA THR A 95 10.16 1.72 -14.62
C THR A 95 9.21 2.92 -14.49
N TYR A 96 9.70 3.99 -13.87
CA TYR A 96 8.87 5.17 -13.59
C TYR A 96 8.34 5.86 -14.86
N ASP A 97 9.08 5.73 -15.96
CA ASP A 97 8.70 6.16 -17.31
C ASP A 97 7.94 5.09 -18.11
N GLY A 98 7.77 3.88 -17.56
CA GLY A 98 6.97 2.81 -18.16
C GLY A 98 7.67 2.01 -19.25
N GLU A 99 8.94 2.29 -19.55
CA GLU A 99 9.65 1.71 -20.71
C GLU A 99 10.22 0.32 -20.43
N ASP A 100 10.76 0.08 -19.24
CA ASP A 100 11.43 -1.17 -18.91
C ASP A 100 10.61 -2.05 -17.96
N ASP A 101 10.59 -3.35 -18.23
CA ASP A 101 10.03 -4.39 -17.36
C ASP A 101 10.91 -4.63 -16.12
N LEU A 102 10.30 -4.58 -14.94
CA LEU A 102 10.94 -4.83 -13.65
C LEU A 102 10.52 -6.17 -13.03
N SER A 103 9.87 -7.07 -13.77
CA SER A 103 9.36 -8.36 -13.27
C SER A 103 10.41 -9.21 -12.54
N LEU A 104 11.69 -9.07 -12.90
CA LEU A 104 12.84 -9.73 -12.28
C LEU A 104 13.52 -8.94 -11.16
N LEU A 105 13.18 -7.67 -10.99
CA LEU A 105 13.85 -6.72 -10.08
C LEU A 105 12.94 -6.17 -8.99
N HIS A 106 11.62 -6.27 -9.15
CA HIS A 106 10.62 -5.83 -8.19
C HIS A 106 9.60 -6.94 -7.94
N MET A 107 9.18 -7.12 -6.68
CA MET A 107 8.17 -8.11 -6.31
C MET A 107 6.89 -7.93 -7.11
N ASN A 108 6.39 -9.04 -7.64
CA ASN A 108 5.15 -9.11 -8.40
C ASN A 108 4.56 -10.53 -8.39
N THR A 109 3.29 -10.66 -8.77
CA THR A 109 2.58 -11.95 -8.79
C THR A 109 2.85 -12.77 -10.06
N ASP A 110 3.18 -12.15 -11.19
CA ASP A 110 3.48 -12.84 -12.46
C ASP A 110 4.71 -13.77 -12.33
N ARG A 111 5.74 -13.29 -11.63
CA ARG A 111 6.98 -14.00 -11.34
C ARG A 111 7.07 -14.50 -9.90
N SER A 112 5.96 -15.06 -9.41
CA SER A 112 5.88 -15.67 -8.08
C SER A 112 6.80 -16.89 -7.91
N ASP A 113 7.36 -17.43 -9.01
CA ASP A 113 8.44 -18.42 -8.98
C ASP A 113 9.70 -17.89 -8.25
N ILE A 114 10.04 -16.61 -8.46
CA ILE A 114 11.17 -15.93 -7.80
C ILE A 114 10.74 -15.09 -6.59
N TRP A 115 9.52 -14.54 -6.60
CA TRP A 115 8.97 -13.73 -5.51
C TRP A 115 8.04 -14.57 -4.63
N SER A 116 8.63 -15.37 -3.74
CA SER A 116 7.88 -16.35 -2.93
C SER A 116 6.79 -15.74 -2.05
N GLU A 117 7.01 -14.50 -1.61
CA GLU A 117 6.14 -13.69 -0.77
C GLU A 117 4.82 -13.36 -1.47
N MET A 118 4.84 -13.28 -2.81
CA MET A 118 3.69 -12.91 -3.63
C MET A 118 2.84 -14.10 -4.08
N ARG A 119 3.29 -15.36 -3.87
CA ARG A 119 2.66 -16.58 -4.43
C ARG A 119 1.19 -16.77 -4.07
N ASN A 120 0.79 -16.30 -2.90
CA ASN A 120 -0.55 -16.55 -2.36
C ASN A 120 -1.44 -15.31 -2.39
N TYR A 121 -0.99 -14.22 -3.02
CA TYR A 121 -1.78 -13.00 -3.11
C TYR A 121 -2.78 -13.11 -4.26
N THR A 122 -4.04 -12.91 -3.92
CA THR A 122 -5.16 -12.84 -4.84
C THR A 122 -5.35 -11.42 -5.35
N ASP A 123 -6.22 -11.23 -6.35
CA ASP A 123 -6.56 -9.89 -6.84
C ASP A 123 -7.16 -9.02 -5.74
N ASP A 124 -8.01 -9.58 -4.87
CA ASP A 124 -8.57 -8.89 -3.70
C ASP A 124 -7.48 -8.45 -2.71
N ASP A 125 -6.43 -9.26 -2.53
CA ASP A 125 -5.27 -8.90 -1.69
C ASP A 125 -4.49 -7.72 -2.29
N LEU A 126 -4.32 -7.72 -3.62
CA LEU A 126 -3.67 -6.62 -4.33
C LEU A 126 -4.50 -5.34 -4.25
N GLU A 127 -5.82 -5.42 -4.42
CA GLU A 127 -6.73 -4.27 -4.25
C GLU A 127 -6.66 -3.71 -2.83
N ALA A 128 -6.61 -4.57 -1.80
CA ALA A 128 -6.45 -4.15 -0.42
C ALA A 128 -5.10 -3.42 -0.20
N ILE A 129 -3.99 -3.94 -0.72
CA ILE A 129 -2.67 -3.28 -0.64
C ILE A 129 -2.70 -1.92 -1.35
N ALA A 130 -3.25 -1.87 -2.57
CA ALA A 130 -3.37 -0.66 -3.36
C ALA A 130 -4.19 0.41 -2.62
N GLY A 131 -5.34 0.02 -2.08
CA GLY A 131 -6.18 0.89 -1.27
C GLY A 131 -5.44 1.39 -0.02
N TYR A 132 -4.70 0.52 0.69
CA TYR A 132 -3.89 0.96 1.82
C TYR A 132 -2.87 2.03 1.44
N ILE A 133 -2.15 1.88 0.33
CA ILE A 133 -1.18 2.89 -0.15
C ILE A 133 -1.86 4.24 -0.36
N LEU A 134 -3.01 4.27 -1.04
CA LEU A 134 -3.76 5.50 -1.34
C LEU A 134 -4.43 6.12 -0.10
N ILE A 135 -4.84 5.30 0.88
CA ILE A 135 -5.29 5.80 2.18
C ILE A 135 -4.13 6.53 2.88
N GLN A 136 -2.93 5.96 2.88
CA GLN A 136 -1.77 6.58 3.54
C GLN A 136 -1.37 7.91 2.89
N THR A 137 -1.50 8.04 1.57
CA THR A 137 -1.21 9.32 0.88
C THR A 137 -2.13 10.45 1.32
N GLN A 138 -3.33 10.13 1.82
CA GLN A 138 -4.27 11.10 2.39
C GLN A 138 -4.07 11.30 3.90
N ALA A 139 -3.74 10.23 4.63
CA ALA A 139 -3.67 10.23 6.08
C ALA A 139 -2.36 10.78 6.67
N ASP A 140 -1.21 10.57 6.00
CA ASP A 140 0.10 11.06 6.45
C ASP A 140 0.73 12.00 5.39
N PRO A 141 0.80 13.32 5.64
CA PRO A 141 1.44 14.27 4.74
C PRO A 141 2.92 13.98 4.44
N LYS A 142 3.59 13.15 5.26
CA LYS A 142 4.99 12.73 5.09
C LYS A 142 5.13 11.42 4.30
N TRP A 143 4.02 10.73 4.01
CA TRP A 143 4.03 9.45 3.30
C TRP A 143 4.71 9.57 1.94
N GLY A 144 5.70 8.71 1.70
CA GLY A 144 6.46 8.63 0.46
C GLY A 144 7.34 9.83 0.13
N LYS A 145 7.29 10.90 0.93
CA LYS A 145 8.16 12.06 0.74
C LYS A 145 9.57 11.73 1.22
N ARG A 146 10.55 12.14 0.41
CA ARG A 146 11.95 12.10 0.82
C ARG A 146 12.08 12.95 2.08
N SER A 147 12.75 12.41 3.09
CA SER A 147 13.21 13.22 4.23
C SER A 147 14.32 14.13 3.71
N LEU A 148 13.95 15.23 3.09
CA LEU A 148 14.81 16.39 3.05
C LEU A 148 14.89 16.85 4.51
N ILE A 149 16.09 16.93 5.05
CA ILE A 149 16.32 17.87 6.15
C ILE A 149 15.82 19.19 5.57
N GLU A 150 14.64 19.66 5.98
CA GLU A 150 14.28 21.04 5.69
C GLU A 150 15.36 21.92 6.36
N PRO A 151 15.84 22.99 5.70
CA PRO A 151 16.73 23.94 6.35
C PRO A 151 16.11 24.54 7.63
#